data_AF-A0A3D2J487-F1
#
_entry.id   AF-A0A3D2J487-F1
#
_cell.length_a   1.000
_cell.length_b   1.000
_cell.length_c   1.000
_cell.angle_alpha   90.00
_cell.angle_beta   90.00
_cell.angle_gamma   90.00
#
_symmetry.space_group_name_H-M   'P 1'
#
loop_
_entity.id
_entity.type
_entity.pdbx_description
1 polymer ?
#
loop_
_entity_poly.entity_id
_entity_poly.type
_entity_poly.pdbx_seq_one_letter_code
_entity_poly.pdbx_strand_id
1 'polypeptide(L)' 'MDYKRIDAALSLANDTRFLRIGTGILNDVGNVFEQAFGQQPAVIVADDNTYAIAGKAVYERLHASGWQLEEPVVFPG' A
#
# COMPACT_ATOMS: atom_id res chain seq x y z
N MET A 1 -5.41 -13.08 -16.00
CA MET A 1 -5.80 -11.65 -16.01
C MET A 1 -5.07 -10.95 -17.15
N ASP A 2 -5.76 -10.12 -17.92
CA ASP A 2 -5.18 -9.38 -19.05
C ASP A 2 -4.64 -8.03 -18.56
N TYR A 3 -3.38 -8.02 -18.10
CA TYR A 3 -2.72 -6.82 -17.57
C TYR A 3 -2.64 -5.67 -18.59
N LYS A 4 -2.59 -5.97 -19.89
CA LYS A 4 -2.52 -4.92 -20.94
C LYS A 4 -3.76 -4.03 -20.95
N ARG A 5 -4.94 -4.59 -20.66
CA ARG A 5 -6.19 -3.81 -20.57
C ARG A 5 -6.22 -2.95 -19.31
N ILE A 6 -5.69 -3.47 -18.20
CA ILE A 6 -5.58 -2.73 -16.94
C ILE A 6 -4.63 -1.55 -17.12
N ASP A 7 -3.46 -1.77 -17.70
CA ASP A 7 -2.48 -0.71 -17.93
C ASP A 7 -3.02 0.38 -18.86
N ALA A 8 -3.74 -0.01 -19.92
CA ALA A 8 -4.42 0.94 -20.80
C ALA A 8 -5.49 1.76 -20.04
N ALA A 9 -6.29 1.12 -19.19
CA ALA A 9 -7.28 1.80 -18.38
C ALA A 9 -6.64 2.78 -17.37
N LEU A 10 -5.54 2.37 -16.72
CA LEU A 10 -4.80 3.24 -15.79
C LEU A 10 -4.17 4.44 -16.49
N SER A 11 -3.67 4.28 -17.72
CA SER A 11 -3.11 5.39 -18.50
C SER A 11 -4.12 6.50 -18.82
N LEU A 12 -5.42 6.16 -18.79
CA LEU A 12 -6.53 7.08 -19.01
C LEU A 12 -7.17 7.57 -17.69
N ALA A 13 -6.77 7.02 -16.54
CA ALA A 13 -7.32 7.38 -15.25
C ALA A 13 -6.65 8.65 -14.70
N ASN A 14 -7.45 9.59 -14.22
CA ASN A 14 -6.92 10.82 -13.62
C ASN A 14 -6.50 10.63 -12.16
N ASP A 15 -7.21 9.76 -11.43
CA ASP A 15 -7.07 9.65 -9.97
C ASP A 15 -6.33 8.37 -9.53
N THR A 16 -6.26 7.35 -10.37
CA THR A 16 -5.62 6.05 -10.04
C THR A 16 -4.36 5.85 -10.86
N ARG A 17 -3.19 5.88 -10.20
CA ARG A 17 -1.89 5.80 -10.87
C ARG A 17 -1.29 4.38 -10.89
N PHE A 18 -1.54 3.60 -9.85
CA PHE A 18 -0.96 2.27 -9.69
C PHE A 18 -2.01 1.26 -9.21
N LEU A 19 -1.99 0.07 -9.78
CA LEU A 19 -2.81 -1.06 -9.35
C LEU A 19 -1.96 -2.33 -9.34
N ARG A 20 -2.13 -3.14 -8.30
CA ARG A 20 -1.53 -4.46 -8.17
C ARG A 20 -2.58 -5.45 -7.70
N ILE A 21 -2.69 -6.56 -8.41
CA ILE A 21 -3.65 -7.63 -8.12
C ILE A 21 -2.89 -8.95 -8.15
N GLY A 22 -2.99 -9.71 -7.06
CA GLY A 22 -2.38 -11.02 -6.94
C GLY A 22 -2.42 -11.55 -5.50
N THR A 23 -2.00 -12.80 -5.35
CA THR A 23 -1.82 -13.43 -4.05
C THR A 23 -0.57 -12.85 -3.37
N GLY A 24 -0.65 -12.53 -2.08
CA GLY A 24 0.49 -12.03 -1.31
C GLY A 24 0.88 -10.57 -1.60
N ILE A 25 -0.02 -9.77 -2.16
CA ILE A 25 0.30 -8.42 -2.64
C ILE A 25 0.67 -7.42 -1.53
N LEU A 26 0.34 -7.71 -0.26
CA LEU A 26 0.80 -6.91 0.88
C LEU A 26 2.34 -6.80 0.92
N ASN A 27 3.04 -7.77 0.33
CA ASN A 27 4.49 -7.78 0.21
C ASN A 27 5.02 -6.65 -0.69
N ASP A 28 4.20 -6.16 -1.63
CA ASP A 28 4.57 -5.18 -2.65
C ASP A 28 4.19 -3.74 -2.26
N VAL A 29 3.57 -3.55 -1.09
CA VAL A 29 3.05 -2.23 -0.65
C VAL A 29 4.16 -1.18 -0.62
N GLY A 30 5.36 -1.52 -0.12
CA GLY A 30 6.49 -0.58 -0.11
C GLY A 30 6.90 -0.12 -1.50
N ASN A 31 6.94 -1.05 -2.47
CA ASN A 31 7.28 -0.71 -3.86
C ASN A 31 6.22 0.20 -4.50
N VAL A 32 4.93 -0.09 -4.27
CA VAL A 32 3.83 0.75 -4.78
C VAL A 32 3.87 2.14 -4.14
N PHE A 33 4.14 2.21 -2.84
CA PHE A 33 4.24 3.47 -2.11
C PHE A 33 5.43 4.30 -2.61
N GLU A 34 6.60 3.70 -2.80
CA GLU A 34 7.78 4.38 -3.37
C GLU A 34 7.52 4.88 -4.80
N GLN A 35 6.85 4.10 -5.64
CA GLN A 35 6.46 4.55 -6.99
C GLN A 35 5.51 5.75 -6.97
N ALA A 36 4.65 5.84 -5.96
CA ALA A 36 3.67 6.91 -5.83
C ALA A 36 4.26 8.18 -5.19
N PHE A 37 5.11 8.04 -4.18
CA PHE A 37 5.51 9.12 -3.28
C PHE A 37 7.03 9.25 -3.08
N GLY A 38 7.84 8.31 -3.56
CA GLY A 38 9.26 8.21 -3.25
C GLY A 38 9.52 7.80 -1.80
N GLN A 39 10.71 8.13 -1.28
CA GLN A 39 11.15 7.82 0.10
C GLN A 39 10.66 8.88 1.12
N GLN A 40 9.36 9.15 1.14
CA GLN A 40 8.74 10.04 2.14
C GLN A 40 8.32 9.26 3.39
N PRO A 41 8.22 9.92 4.56
CA PRO A 41 7.61 9.30 5.73
C PRO A 41 6.20 8.80 5.45
N ALA A 42 5.84 7.63 5.99
CA ALA A 42 4.55 7.01 5.76
C ALA A 42 3.77 6.81 7.06
N VAL A 43 2.44 6.83 6.97
CA VAL A 43 1.53 6.49 8.08
C VAL A 43 0.52 5.46 7.59
N ILE A 44 0.21 4.49 8.43
CA ILE A 44 -0.83 3.50 8.15
C ILE A 44 -2.11 3.95 8.84
N VAL A 45 -3.20 3.97 8.08
CA VAL A 45 -4.53 4.34 8.56
C VAL A 45 -5.49 3.22 8.22
N ALA A 46 -6.19 2.68 9.22
CA ALA A 46 -7.13 1.58 9.06
C ALA A 46 -8.11 1.52 10.25
N ASP A 47 -9.21 0.77 10.12
CA ASP A 47 -9.94 0.29 11.28
C ASP A 47 -9.19 -0.84 12.01
N ASP A 48 -9.59 -1.18 13.23
CA ASP A 48 -8.93 -2.18 14.08
C ASP A 48 -9.00 -3.60 13.52
N ASN A 49 -10.11 -3.99 12.88
CA ASN A 49 -10.24 -5.28 12.21
C ASN A 49 -9.24 -5.39 11.04
N THR A 50 -9.19 -4.38 10.17
CA THR A 50 -8.28 -4.33 9.01
C THR A 50 -6.82 -4.22 9.46
N TYR A 51 -6.55 -3.44 10.51
CA TYR A 51 -5.20 -3.30 11.05
C TYR A 51 -4.67 -4.62 11.62
N ALA A 52 -5.51 -5.35 12.36
CA ALA A 52 -5.15 -6.65 12.94
C ALA A 52 -4.83 -7.70 11.87
N ILE A 53 -5.55 -7.70 10.73
CA ILE A 53 -5.38 -8.71 9.68
C ILE A 53 -4.27 -8.35 8.68
N ALA A 54 -4.10 -7.05 8.35
CA ALA A 54 -3.19 -6.61 7.29
C ALA A 54 -2.29 -5.45 7.70
N GLY A 55 -2.84 -4.42 8.37
CA GLY A 55 -2.11 -3.18 8.66
C GLY A 55 -0.84 -3.38 9.48
N LYS A 56 -0.89 -4.20 10.54
CA LYS A 56 0.27 -4.52 11.38
C LYS A 56 1.40 -5.17 10.57
N ALA A 57 1.09 -6.12 9.70
CA ALA A 57 2.09 -6.80 8.87
C ALA A 57 2.75 -5.86 7.85
N VAL A 58 1.99 -4.88 7.34
CA VAL A 58 2.54 -3.83 6.47
C VAL A 58 3.47 -2.90 7.26
N TYR A 59 3.06 -2.46 8.46
CA TYR A 59 3.88 -1.61 9.34
C TYR A 59 5.23 -2.24 9.63
N GLU A 60 5.22 -3.47 10.16
CA GLU A 60 6.42 -4.19 10.57
C GLU A 60 7.39 -4.40 9.38
N ARG A 61 6.85 -4.68 8.19
CA ARG A 61 7.66 -4.88 6.99
C ARG A 61 8.30 -3.61 6.48
N LEU A 62 7.53 -2.52 6.41
CA LEU A 62 8.08 -1.23 5.99
C LEU A 62 9.15 -0.77 6.98
N HIS A 63 8.88 -0.89 8.28
CA HIS A 63 9.85 -0.58 9.32
C HIS A 63 11.13 -1.41 9.18
N ALA A 64 11.00 -2.74 9.00
CA ALA A 64 12.14 -3.64 8.79
C ALA A 64 12.92 -3.35 7.51
N SER A 65 12.30 -2.70 6.52
CA SER A 65 12.92 -2.28 5.26
C SER A 65 13.51 -0.87 5.34
N GLY A 66 13.50 -0.24 6.53
CA GLY A 66 14.15 1.06 6.78
C GLY A 66 13.30 2.28 6.44
N TRP A 67 11.99 2.13 6.23
CA TRP A 67 11.10 3.27 6.03
C TRP A 67 10.96 4.10 7.30
N GLN A 68 10.90 5.43 7.14
CA GLN A 68 10.43 6.31 8.20
C GLN A 68 8.92 6.18 8.33
N LEU A 69 8.46 5.72 9.49
CA LEU A 69 7.04 5.52 9.76
C LEU A 69 6.59 6.35 10.95
N GLU A 70 5.43 6.97 10.82
CA GLU A 70 4.70 7.56 11.94
C GLU A 70 3.90 6.49 12.69
N GLU A 71 3.42 6.84 13.89
CA GLU A 71 2.52 5.98 14.66
C GLU A 71 1.23 5.68 13.86
N PRO A 72 0.81 4.41 13.74
CA PRO A 72 -0.41 4.05 13.04
C PRO A 72 -1.65 4.71 13.62
N VAL A 73 -2.54 5.19 12.75
CA VAL A 73 -3.83 5.76 13.14
C VAL A 73 -4.91 4.69 12.96
N VAL A 74 -5.33 4.09 14.07
CA VAL A 74 -6.31 3.00 14.08
C VAL A 74 -7.64 3.49 14.63
N PHE A 75 -8.69 3.35 13.82
CA PHE A 75 -10.07 3.70 14.21
C PHE A 75 -10.86 2.46 14.64
N PRO A 76 -11.92 2.59 15.46
CA PRO A 76 -12.85 1.49 15.70
C PRO A 76 -13.63 1.12 14.43
N GLY A 77 -13.83 -0.17 14.14
CA GLY A 77 -14.64 -0.63 13.00
C GLY A 77 -15.26 -2.02 13.14
#